data_AF-A0A5K1FFH8-F1
#
_entry.id   AF-A0A5K1FFH8-F1
#
_cell.length_a   1.000
_cell.length_b   1.000
_cell.length_c   1.000
_cell.angle_alpha   90.00
_cell.angle_beta   90.00
_cell.angle_gamma   90.00
#
_symmetry.space_group_name_H-M   'P 1'
#
loop_
_entity.id
_entity.type
_entity.pdbx_description
1 polymer ?
#
loop_
_entity_poly.entity_id
_entity_poly.type
_entity_poly.pdbx_seq_one_letter_code
_entity_poly.pdbx_strand_id
1 'polypeptide(L)' 'PMRQWMLKITAYADRLLEDLDSLDWPESIKEMQRNWIGRSEGAEMDFYVLNSDGKKSDQKLTVYTTRPDTIFGAT' A
#
# COMPACT_ATOMS: atom_id res chain seq x y z
N PRO A 1 24.55 -6.15 -5.68
CA PRO A 1 23.62 -5.19 -6.35
C PRO A 1 24.36 -3.91 -6.79
N MET A 2 24.16 -3.46 -8.03
CA MET A 2 24.72 -2.18 -8.52
C MET A 2 23.94 -0.99 -7.96
N ARG A 3 24.64 0.10 -7.64
CA ARG A 3 24.00 1.35 -7.19
C ARG A 3 23.39 2.08 -8.40
N GLN A 4 22.13 2.48 -8.27
CA GLN A 4 21.39 3.22 -9.28
C GLN A 4 20.76 4.47 -8.67
N TRP A 5 20.54 5.47 -9.51
CA TRP A 5 19.78 6.65 -9.14
C TRP A 5 18.29 6.39 -9.34
N MET A 6 17.47 6.87 -8.40
CA MET A 6 16.02 6.76 -8.46
C MET A 6 15.38 8.11 -8.14
N LEU A 7 14.37 8.48 -8.91
CA LEU A 7 13.54 9.65 -8.62
C LEU A 7 12.51 9.27 -7.54
N LYS A 8 12.37 10.12 -6.52
CA LYS A 8 11.37 9.94 -5.46
C LYS A 8 9.97 10.39 -5.91
N ILE A 9 9.50 9.83 -7.03
CA ILE A 9 8.20 10.18 -7.63
C ILE A 9 7.02 9.88 -6.70
N THR A 10 7.15 8.87 -5.82
CA THR A 10 6.12 8.51 -4.83
C THR A 10 5.79 9.65 -3.85
N ALA A 11 6.71 10.60 -3.63
CA ALA A 11 6.42 11.78 -2.82
C ALA A 11 5.38 12.72 -3.45
N TYR A 12 5.05 12.52 -4.73
CA TYR A 12 4.07 13.30 -5.49
C TYR A 12 2.83 12.49 -5.88
N ALA A 13 2.67 11.26 -5.38
CA ALA A 13 1.60 10.36 -5.81
C ALA A 13 0.19 10.97 -5.60
N ASP A 14 -0.07 11.57 -4.44
CA ASP A 14 -1.37 12.20 -4.15
C ASP A 14 -1.65 13.39 -5.07
N ARG A 15 -0.68 14.28 -5.23
CA ARG A 15 -0.79 15.41 -6.13
C ARG A 15 -1.02 14.96 -7.58
N LEU A 16 -0.28 13.96 -8.05
CA LEU A 16 -0.44 13.42 -9.40
C LEU A 16 -1.85 12.85 -9.63
N LEU A 17 -2.46 12.25 -8.60
CA LEU A 17 -3.84 11.77 -8.67
C LEU A 17 -4.86 12.92 -8.68
N GLU A 18 -4.71 13.89 -7.77
CA GLU A 18 -5.61 15.04 -7.64
C GLU A 18 -5.59 15.92 -8.90
N ASP A 19 -4.39 16.15 -9.46
CA ASP A 19 -4.22 17.01 -10.63
C ASP A 19 -4.85 16.39 -11.90
N LEU A 20 -5.05 15.05 -11.98
CA LEU A 20 -5.67 14.37 -13.14
C LEU A 20 -7.11 14.83 -13.42
N ASP A 21 -7.87 15.16 -12.37
CA ASP A 21 -9.28 15.51 -12.51
C ASP A 21 -9.46 16.84 -13.25
N SER A 22 -8.48 17.74 -13.15
CA SER A 22 -8.46 19.05 -13.81
C SER A 22 -8.09 19.01 -15.29
N LEU A 23 -7.55 17.90 -15.80
CA LEU A 23 -7.04 17.80 -17.17
C LEU A 23 -8.17 17.55 -18.18
N ASP A 24 -8.10 18.18 -19.34
CA ASP A 24 -8.99 17.89 -20.48
C ASP A 24 -8.46 16.69 -21.29
N TRP A 25 -8.41 15.52 -20.64
CA TRP A 25 -7.94 14.26 -21.22
C TRP A 25 -9.10 13.25 -21.34
N PRO A 26 -9.02 12.30 -22.30
CA PRO A 26 -9.95 11.18 -22.35
C PRO A 26 -10.00 10.43 -21.02
N GLU A 27 -11.20 10.08 -20.55
CA GLU A 27 -11.39 9.42 -19.25
C GLU A 27 -10.65 8.09 -19.16
N SER A 28 -10.54 7.34 -20.27
CA SER A 28 -9.78 6.09 -20.32
C SER A 28 -8.29 6.27 -20.00
N ILE A 29 -7.70 7.41 -20.37
CA ILE A 29 -6.31 7.73 -20.04
C ILE A 29 -6.19 8.10 -18.57
N LYS A 30 -7.13 8.89 -18.04
CA LYS A 30 -7.17 9.22 -16.60
C LYS A 30 -7.31 7.97 -15.75
N GLU A 31 -8.21 7.06 -16.12
CA GLU A 31 -8.41 5.78 -15.44
C GLU A 31 -7.14 4.92 -15.46
N MET A 32 -6.46 4.83 -16.60
CA MET A 32 -5.18 4.13 -16.70
C MET A 32 -4.12 4.72 -15.74
N GLN A 33 -4.05 6.05 -15.62
CA GLN A 33 -3.11 6.71 -14.70
C GLN A 33 -3.49 6.49 -13.24
N ARG A 34 -4.78 6.58 -12.87
CA ARG A 34 -5.24 6.30 -11.50
C ARG A 34 -4.92 4.86 -11.09
N ASN A 35 -5.15 3.90 -11.99
CA ASN A 35 -4.84 2.48 -11.76
C ASN A 35 -3.32 2.23 -11.68
N TRP A 36 -2.52 2.92 -12.48
CA TRP A 36 -1.05 2.81 -12.44
C TRP A 36 -0.44 3.39 -11.15
N ILE A 37 -0.94 4.53 -10.67
CA ILE A 37 -0.52 5.10 -9.39
C ILE A 37 -1.00 4.22 -8.24
N GLY A 38 -2.21 3.68 -8.32
CA GLY A 38 -2.67 2.59 -7.47
C GLY A 38 -2.82 2.96 -5.98
N ARG A 39 -3.31 4.16 -5.68
CA ARG A 39 -3.61 4.55 -4.29
C ARG A 39 -4.66 3.62 -3.71
N SER A 40 -4.38 3.10 -2.52
CA SER A 40 -5.32 2.32 -1.73
C SER A 40 -5.33 2.82 -0.30
N GLU A 41 -6.48 2.71 0.36
CA GLU A 41 -6.60 2.98 1.79
C GLU A 41 -6.82 1.64 2.50
N GLY A 42 -6.17 1.50 3.64
CA GLY A 42 -6.10 0.23 4.36
C GLY A 42 -5.60 0.42 5.79
N ALA A 43 -5.28 -0.69 6.44
CA ALA A 43 -4.76 -0.71 7.79
C ALA A 43 -3.49 -1.55 7.88
N GLU A 44 -2.60 -1.13 8.79
CA GLU A 44 -1.47 -1.93 9.23
C GLU A 44 -1.84 -2.71 10.50
N MET A 45 -1.40 -3.96 10.58
CA MET A 45 -1.72 -4.88 11.67
C MET A 45 -0.48 -5.67 12.09
N ASP A 46 -0.29 -5.85 13.39
CA ASP A 46 0.84 -6.58 13.95
C ASP A 46 0.44 -8.01 14.36
N PHE A 47 1.05 -9.01 13.72
CA PHE A 47 0.96 -10.41 14.10
C PHE A 47 2.18 -10.81 14.90
N TYR A 48 1.98 -11.20 16.16
CA TYR A 48 3.09 -11.58 17.02
C TYR A 48 3.49 -13.03 16.80
N VAL A 49 4.79 -13.25 16.64
CA VAL A 49 5.34 -14.60 16.52
C VAL A 49 5.24 -15.28 17.88
N LEU A 50 4.70 -16.49 17.91
CA LEU A 50 4.67 -17.32 19.11
C LEU A 50 6.01 -18.05 19.26
N ASN A 51 6.54 -18.08 20.47
CA ASN A 51 7.71 -18.89 20.80
C ASN A 51 7.32 -20.39 20.92
N SER A 52 8.31 -21.25 21.16
CA SER A 52 8.11 -22.70 21.29
C SER A 52 7.11 -23.10 22.38
N ASP A 53 6.89 -22.24 23.38
CA ASP A 53 5.94 -22.47 24.48
C ASP A 53 4.55 -21.85 24.20
N GLY A 54 4.29 -21.38 22.97
CA GLY A 54 3.04 -20.73 22.58
C GLY A 54 2.84 -19.33 23.17
N LYS A 55 3.88 -18.73 23.75
CA LYS A 55 3.82 -17.37 24.29
C LYS A 55 4.22 -16.35 23.24
N LYS A 56 3.62 -15.16 23.35
CA LYS A 56 3.98 -13.99 22.56
C LYS A 56 5.48 -13.70 22.69
N SER A 57 6.20 -13.68 21.58
CA SER A 57 7.58 -13.19 21.52
C SER A 57 7.62 -11.69 21.23
N ASP A 58 8.82 -11.09 21.32
CA ASP A 58 9.04 -9.70 20.92
C ASP A 58 9.09 -9.51 19.39
N GLN A 59 9.07 -10.60 18.63
CA GLN A 59 9.02 -10.54 17.17
C GLN A 59 7.58 -10.37 16.68
N LYS A 60 7.42 -9.47 15.72
CA LYS A 60 6.14 -9.20 15.08
C LYS A 60 6.29 -9.11 13.57
N LEU A 61 5.23 -9.53 12.87
CA LEU A 61 5.04 -9.34 11.45
C LEU A 61 3.98 -8.24 11.27
N THR A 62 4.41 -7.08 10.80
CA THR A 62 3.49 -6.00 10.42
C THR A 62 3.02 -6.25 8.98
N VAL A 63 1.71 -6.34 8.79
CA VAL A 63 1.09 -6.54 7.47
C VAL A 63 0.17 -5.36 7.13
N TYR A 64 0.05 -5.05 5.85
CA TYR A 64 -0.91 -4.07 5.33
C TYR A 64 -2.05 -4.78 4.60
N THR A 65 -3.29 -4.33 4.81
CA THR A 65 -4.47 -4.82 4.09
C THR A 65 -5.43 -3.69 3.76
N THR A 66 -6.03 -3.73 2.56
CA THR A 66 -7.14 -2.85 2.17
C THR A 66 -8.50 -3.38 2.66
N ARG A 67 -8.52 -4.58 3.25
CA ARG A 67 -9.70 -5.26 3.81
C ARG A 67 -9.47 -5.65 5.27
N PRO A 68 -9.35 -4.67 6.19
CA PRO A 68 -9.18 -4.97 7.62
C PRO A 68 -10.40 -5.65 8.24
N ASP A 69 -11.58 -5.47 7.64
CA ASP A 69 -12.84 -6.11 8.04
C ASP A 69 -12.77 -7.64 7.97
N THR A 70 -11.93 -8.20 7.10
CA THR A 70 -11.82 -9.65 6.89
C THR A 70 -10.80 -10.34 7.80
N ILE A 71 -10.29 -9.65 8.84
CA ILE A 71 -9.21 -10.18 9.70
C ILE A 71 -9.55 -11.53 10.34
N PHE A 72 -10.80 -11.73 10.76
CA PHE A 72 -11.22 -12.98 11.40
C PHE A 72 -11.25 -14.18 10.43
N GLY A 73 -11.17 -13.94 9.12
CA GLY A 73 -11.03 -14.97 8.09
C GLY A 73 -9.60 -15.17 7.60
N ALA A 74 -8.60 -14.51 8.21
CA ALA A 74 -7.19 -14.71 7.88
C ALA A 74 -6.71 -16.05 8.47
N THR A 75 -6.62 -17.08 7.62
CA THR A 75 -6.16 -18.44 7.97
C THR A 75 -4.93 -18.83 7.17
#